data_AF-A0A7Y0S0D7-F1
#
_entry.id   AF-A0A7Y0S0D7-F1
#
_cell.length_a   1.000
_cell.length_b   1.000
_cell.length_c   1.000
_cell.angle_alpha   90.00
_cell.angle_beta   90.00
_cell.angle_gamma   90.00
#
_symmetry.space_group_name_H-M   'P 1'
#
loop_
_entity.id
_entity.type
_entity.pdbx_description
1 polymer ?
#
loop_
_entity_poly.entity_id
_entity_poly.type
_entity_poly.pdbx_seq_one_letter_code
_entity_poly.pdbx_strand_id
1 'polypeptide(L)'
;SNAAELEAFSPAYAAFNMPYLFRDKDHYYKVTDGEVGREILNSSAQSGFIGVTYYDAGARSFYTNKPINTPEDLKGLKVRVQPSPSAIAMV
;
A
#
# COMPACT_ATOMS: atom_id res chain seq x y z
N SER A 1 -4.66 4.21 -2.83
CA SER A 1 -4.90 3.33 -1.68
C SER A 1 -4.74 4.12 -0.39
N ASN A 2 -5.61 3.89 0.58
CA ASN A 2 -5.60 4.48 1.93
C ASN A 2 -4.90 3.58 2.98
N ALA A 3 -4.18 2.54 2.53
CA ALA A 3 -3.51 1.60 3.42
C ALA A 3 -2.46 2.27 4.33
N ALA A 4 -1.77 3.31 3.85
CA ALA A 4 -0.81 4.09 4.62
C ALA A 4 -1.44 4.78 5.84
N GLU A 5 -2.64 5.31 5.69
CA GLU A 5 -3.37 5.98 6.77
C GLU A 5 -3.95 4.96 7.77
N LEU A 6 -4.36 3.78 7.29
CA LEU A 6 -4.93 2.72 8.12
C LEU A 6 -3.88 1.98 8.98
N GLU A 7 -2.60 2.05 8.61
CA GLU A 7 -1.47 1.49 9.39
C GLU A 7 -1.44 2.01 10.84
N ALA A 8 -1.94 3.23 11.09
CA ALA A 8 -2.05 3.80 12.43
C ALA A 8 -3.04 3.07 13.35
N PHE A 9 -3.99 2.32 12.78
CA PHE A 9 -5.01 1.57 13.54
C PHE A 9 -4.66 0.09 13.65
N SER A 10 -4.00 -0.48 12.64
CA SER A 10 -3.49 -1.84 12.70
C SER A 10 -2.28 -2.03 11.78
N PRO A 11 -1.18 -2.66 12.24
CA PRO A 11 -0.02 -2.92 11.42
C PRO A 11 -0.32 -3.85 10.23
N ALA A 12 -1.41 -4.62 10.27
CA ALA A 12 -1.81 -5.52 9.19
C ALA A 12 -2.06 -4.77 7.86
N TYR A 13 -2.50 -3.51 7.91
CA TYR A 13 -2.71 -2.71 6.70
C TYR A 13 -1.40 -2.36 5.97
N ALA A 14 -0.24 -2.38 6.65
CA ALA A 14 1.05 -2.10 6.05
C ALA A 14 1.44 -3.10 4.95
N ALA A 15 0.85 -4.31 4.95
CA ALA A 15 1.10 -5.30 3.92
C ALA A 15 0.84 -4.75 2.51
N PHE A 16 -0.21 -3.92 2.34
CA PHE A 16 -0.54 -3.32 1.04
C PHE A 16 0.41 -2.21 0.59
N ASN A 17 1.30 -1.73 1.45
CA ASN A 17 2.33 -0.77 1.10
C ASN A 17 3.63 -1.44 0.66
N MET A 18 3.80 -2.75 0.88
CA MET A 18 5.02 -3.45 0.50
C MET A 18 5.21 -3.48 -1.03
N PRO A 19 6.37 -3.04 -1.53
CA PRO A 19 6.64 -3.00 -2.96
C PRO A 19 6.70 -4.43 -3.52
N TYR A 20 6.12 -4.61 -4.71
CA TYR A 20 6.14 -5.88 -5.46
C TYR A 20 5.49 -7.09 -4.76
N LEU A 21 4.69 -6.88 -3.70
CA LEU A 21 3.98 -7.97 -3.01
C LEU A 21 3.00 -8.71 -3.94
N PHE A 22 2.27 -7.94 -4.75
CA PHE A 22 1.30 -8.50 -5.70
C PHE A 22 1.93 -8.66 -7.08
N ARG A 23 1.95 -9.90 -7.59
CA ARG A 23 2.47 -10.24 -8.93
C ARG A 23 1.68 -9.60 -10.07
N ASP A 24 0.35 -9.58 -9.91
CA ASP A 24 -0.60 -9.08 -10.90
C ASP A 24 -1.96 -8.79 -10.22
N LYS A 25 -2.91 -8.30 -11.01
CA LYS A 25 -4.26 -7.93 -10.56
C LYS A 25 -5.08 -9.15 -10.08
N ASP A 26 -4.89 -10.31 -10.69
CA ASP A 26 -5.59 -11.54 -10.28
C ASP A 26 -5.10 -12.04 -8.93
N HIS A 27 -3.78 -11.95 -8.68
CA HIS A 27 -3.20 -12.24 -7.38
C HIS A 27 -3.71 -11.26 -6.31
N TYR A 28 -3.79 -9.98 -6.64
CA TYR A 28 -4.37 -8.97 -5.74
C TYR A 28 -5.79 -9.35 -5.31
N TYR A 29 -6.69 -9.64 -6.28
CA TYR A 29 -8.07 -10.01 -5.96
C TYR A 29 -8.19 -11.31 -5.17
N LYS A 30 -7.40 -12.33 -5.51
CA LYS A 30 -7.39 -13.59 -4.74
C LYS A 30 -7.04 -13.37 -3.27
N VAL A 31 -6.15 -12.42 -2.97
CA VAL A 31 -5.77 -12.09 -1.59
C VAL A 31 -6.86 -11.25 -0.91
N THR A 32 -7.36 -10.20 -1.56
CA THR A 32 -8.35 -9.30 -0.97
C THR A 32 -9.70 -9.96 -0.74
N ASP A 33 -10.09 -10.88 -1.61
CA ASP A 33 -11.38 -11.58 -1.54
C ASP A 33 -11.28 -12.87 -0.69
N GLY A 34 -10.06 -13.27 -0.35
CA GLY A 34 -9.75 -14.45 0.44
C GLY A 34 -9.78 -14.22 1.96
N GLU A 35 -9.33 -15.24 2.69
CA GLU A 35 -9.27 -15.24 4.15
C GLU A 35 -8.37 -14.12 4.70
N VAL A 36 -7.17 -13.96 4.12
CA VAL A 36 -6.22 -12.91 4.53
C VAL A 36 -6.81 -11.50 4.37
N GLY A 37 -7.51 -11.21 3.27
CA GLY A 37 -8.20 -9.93 3.10
C GLY A 37 -9.28 -9.72 4.17
N ARG A 38 -10.05 -10.75 4.50
CA ARG A 38 -11.06 -10.66 5.57
C ARG A 38 -10.43 -10.44 6.94
N GLU A 39 -9.31 -11.08 7.25
CA GLU A 39 -8.57 -10.85 8.49
C GLU A 39 -8.11 -9.40 8.59
N ILE A 40 -7.55 -8.84 7.51
CA ILE A 40 -7.08 -7.45 7.49
C ILE A 40 -8.24 -6.47 7.68
N LEU A 41 -9.40 -6.66 7.03
CA LEU A 41 -10.58 -5.80 7.23
C LEU A 41 -11.08 -5.81 8.68
N ASN A 42 -10.94 -6.93 9.39
CA ASN A 42 -11.35 -7.04 10.79
C ASN A 42 -10.29 -6.55 11.78
N SER A 43 -9.06 -6.29 11.31
CA SER A 43 -7.91 -6.03 12.18
C SER A 43 -8.00 -4.74 13.00
N SER A 44 -8.86 -3.80 12.60
CA SER A 44 -9.13 -2.53 13.31
C SER A 44 -10.32 -2.58 14.26
N ALA A 45 -10.95 -3.75 14.48
CA ALA A 45 -12.16 -3.86 15.31
C ALA A 45 -11.95 -3.30 16.73
N GLN A 46 -10.76 -3.50 17.32
CA GLN A 46 -10.40 -2.96 18.64
C GLN A 46 -10.24 -1.43 18.64
N SER A 47 -10.03 -0.83 17.47
CA SER A 47 -10.01 0.62 17.27
C SER A 47 -11.41 1.21 16.97
N GLY A 48 -12.46 0.40 17.04
CA GLY A 48 -13.86 0.85 16.93
C GLY A 48 -14.45 0.79 15.53
N PHE A 49 -13.79 0.17 14.55
CA PHE A 49 -14.33 0.01 13.19
C PHE A 49 -13.81 -1.24 12.49
N ILE A 50 -14.58 -1.71 11.50
CA ILE A 50 -14.16 -2.76 10.56
C ILE A 50 -14.22 -2.22 9.13
N GLY A 51 -13.39 -2.80 8.26
CA GLY A 51 -13.49 -2.60 6.82
C GLY A 51 -14.63 -3.42 6.22
N VAL A 52 -15.33 -2.86 5.23
CA VAL A 52 -16.46 -3.53 4.56
C VAL A 52 -16.04 -4.14 3.22
N THR A 53 -15.16 -3.45 2.48
CA THR A 53 -14.70 -3.88 1.16
C THR A 53 -13.36 -3.23 0.82
N TYR A 54 -12.67 -3.80 -0.17
CA TYR A 54 -11.52 -3.19 -0.81
C TYR A 54 -11.94 -2.42 -2.06
N TYR A 55 -11.25 -1.31 -2.33
CA TYR A 55 -11.30 -0.61 -3.61
C TYR A 55 -9.93 -0.69 -4.28
N ASP A 56 -9.94 -1.07 -5.56
CA ASP A 56 -8.74 -1.14 -6.38
C ASP A 56 -8.36 0.27 -6.89
N ALA A 57 -7.14 0.71 -6.56
CA ALA A 57 -6.57 1.98 -7.01
C ALA A 57 -5.45 1.79 -8.05
N GLY A 58 -5.22 0.56 -8.50
CA GLY A 58 -4.15 0.18 -9.41
C GLY A 58 -2.75 0.17 -8.78
N ALA A 59 -1.76 -0.07 -9.63
CA ALA A 59 -0.35 -0.02 -9.26
C ALA A 59 0.18 1.43 -9.18
N ARG A 60 1.20 1.64 -8.35
CA ARG A 60 1.84 2.96 -8.17
C ARG A 60 3.07 3.06 -9.07
N SER A 61 3.25 4.23 -9.67
CA SER A 61 4.43 4.57 -10.49
C SER A 61 4.98 5.93 -10.08
N PHE A 62 6.27 6.16 -10.31
CA PHE A 62 6.87 7.48 -10.12
C PHE A 62 6.46 8.41 -11.26
N TYR A 63 6.21 9.68 -10.92
CA TYR A 63 5.93 10.74 -11.87
C TYR A 63 6.84 11.93 -11.57
N THR A 64 7.54 12.38 -12.59
CA THR A 64 8.61 13.39 -12.49
C THR A 64 8.61 14.25 -13.76
N ASN A 65 9.31 15.38 -13.73
CA ASN A 65 9.52 16.24 -14.90
C ASN A 65 10.63 15.73 -15.85
N LYS A 66 11.35 14.68 -15.45
CA LYS A 66 12.38 13.99 -16.24
C LYS A 66 12.05 12.49 -16.28
N PRO A 67 12.39 11.77 -17.36
CA PRO A 67 12.22 10.32 -17.40
C PRO A 67 12.98 9.61 -16.28
N ILE A 68 12.41 8.52 -15.75
CA ILE A 68 13.03 7.60 -14.80
C ILE A 68 13.05 6.23 -15.47
N ASN A 69 14.24 5.74 -15.83
CA ASN A 69 14.40 4.46 -16.51
C ASN A 69 15.14 3.44 -15.64
N THR A 70 16.00 3.90 -14.73
CA THR A 70 16.69 3.04 -13.77
C THR A 70 16.51 3.56 -12.33
N PRO A 71 16.72 2.71 -11.30
CA PRO A 71 16.66 3.16 -9.91
C PRO A 71 17.61 4.32 -9.58
N GLU A 72 18.76 4.42 -10.25
CA GLU A 72 19.74 5.49 -10.05
C GLU A 72 19.20 6.87 -10.41
N ASP A 73 18.25 6.95 -11.36
CA ASP A 73 17.61 8.21 -11.77
C ASP A 73 16.80 8.85 -10.62
N LEU A 74 16.42 8.07 -9.60
CA LEU A 74 15.69 8.55 -8.42
C LEU A 74 16.62 9.22 -7.38
N LYS A 75 17.95 9.03 -7.49
CA LYS A 75 18.89 9.47 -6.47
C LYS A 75 18.90 11.00 -6.34
N GLY A 76 18.63 11.48 -5.12
CA GLY A 76 18.61 12.91 -4.81
C GLY A 76 17.32 13.64 -5.20
N LEU A 77 16.33 12.93 -5.74
CA LEU A 77 15.00 13.50 -5.97
C LEU A 77 14.23 13.60 -4.65
N LYS A 78 13.49 14.69 -4.49
CA LYS A 78 12.51 14.84 -3.40
C LYS A 78 11.17 14.28 -3.87
N VAL A 79 10.85 13.06 -3.46
CA VAL A 79 9.59 12.40 -3.79
C VAL A 79 8.62 12.54 -2.63
N ARG A 80 7.40 13.03 -2.90
CA ARG A 80 6.34 13.14 -1.89
C ARG A 80 5.71 11.77 -1.63
N VAL A 81 5.57 11.41 -0.35
CA VAL A 81 4.90 10.18 0.12
C VAL A 81 3.69 10.47 1.00
N GLN A 82 2.88 9.45 1.28
CA GLN A 82 1.86 9.51 2.33
C GLN A 82 2.53 9.49 3.71
N PRO A 83 1.92 10.08 4.74
CA PRO A 83 2.48 10.12 6.09
C PRO A 83 2.36 8.75 6.79
N SER A 84 3.17 7.78 6.37
CA SER A 84 3.25 6.42 6.92
C SER A 84 4.72 6.06 7.14
N PRO A 85 5.07 5.37 8.26
CA PRO A 85 6.42 4.87 8.49
C PRO A 85 6.92 3.99 7.34
N SER A 86 6.07 3.09 6.86
CA SER A 86 6.37 2.22 5.72
C SER A 86 6.66 3.02 4.45
N ALA A 87 5.81 4.02 4.14
CA ALA A 87 6.00 4.83 2.94
C ALA A 87 7.25 5.72 3.00
N ILE A 88 7.65 6.19 4.19
CA ILE A 88 8.86 6.99 4.39
C ILE A 88 10.11 6.12 4.31
N ALA A 89 10.10 4.92 4.87
CA ALA A 89 11.26 4.02 4.86
C ALA A 89 11.59 3.47 3.46
N MET A 90 10.60 3.43 2.55
CA MET A 90 10.73 2.84 1.22
C MET A 90 11.29 3.79 0.15
N VAL A 91 11.41 5.09 0.44
CA VAL A 91 11.77 6.14 -0.54
C VAL A 91 13.05 6.86 -0.15
#